data_AF-A0AB34ACN7-F1
#
_entry.id   AF-A0AB34ACN7-F1
#
_cell.length_a   1.000
_cell.length_b   1.000
_cell.length_c   1.000
_cell.angle_alpha   90.00
_cell.angle_beta   90.00
_cell.angle_gamma   90.00
#
_symmetry.space_group_name_H-M   'P 1'
#
loop_
_entity.id
_entity.type
_entity.pdbx_description
1 polymer ?
#
loop_
_entity_poly.entity_id
_entity_poly.type
_entity_poly.pdbx_seq_one_letter_code
_entity_poly.pdbx_strand_id
1 'polypeptide(L)'
;MIGTIFNVCMILVGSTVGSYFKKGIKPAYNEILMQALGMVAMMVGINAVVQHMPKSHYPVLFIVSLAVGGLLGQWLDLEKHFDNLVNKFSKPKADGNNLAEGLATAVLLYCIGSLSILGPIQAALNKDYTFLFTNGMLDGITSIVLASTFGIGMALAAVAVLCWQGSIYLIAMLLQNSINTNMITELTIVGGF
;
A
#
# COMPACT_ATOMS: atom_id res chain seq x y z
N MET A 1 -2.02 -1.21 -16.38
CA MET A 1 -2.82 -0.17 -15.67
C MET A 1 -4.17 -0.64 -15.15
N ILE A 2 -4.81 -1.69 -15.71
CA ILE A 2 -6.15 -2.16 -15.26
C ILE A 2 -6.20 -2.43 -13.75
N GLY A 3 -5.20 -3.10 -13.18
CA GLY A 3 -5.14 -3.34 -11.73
C GLY A 3 -5.03 -2.06 -10.88
N THR A 4 -4.33 -1.03 -11.36
CA THR A 4 -4.20 0.26 -10.67
C THR A 4 -5.53 1.01 -10.67
N ILE A 5 -6.21 1.00 -11.81
CA ILE A 5 -7.55 1.59 -11.93
C ILE A 5 -8.52 0.88 -10.99
N PHE A 6 -8.46 -0.44 -10.92
CA PHE A 6 -9.26 -1.22 -9.98
C PHE A 6 -8.98 -0.81 -8.53
N ASN A 7 -7.71 -0.68 -8.13
CA ASN A 7 -7.37 -0.24 -6.77
C ASN A 7 -7.96 1.15 -6.46
N VAL A 8 -7.76 2.11 -7.36
CA VAL A 8 -8.31 3.47 -7.23
C VAL A 8 -9.83 3.44 -7.12
N CYS A 9 -10.52 2.62 -7.93
CA CYS A 9 -11.96 2.44 -7.83
C CYS A 9 -12.37 1.86 -6.47
N MET A 10 -11.64 0.88 -5.94
CA MET A 10 -11.93 0.28 -4.64
C MET A 10 -11.74 1.28 -3.50
N ILE A 11 -10.72 2.13 -3.55
CA ILE A 11 -10.52 3.21 -2.56
C ILE A 11 -11.66 4.22 -2.65
N LEU A 12 -12.09 4.62 -3.85
CA LEU A 12 -13.20 5.56 -4.02
C LEU A 12 -14.53 4.98 -3.51
N VAL A 13 -14.86 3.75 -3.90
CA VAL A 13 -16.07 3.05 -3.43
C VAL A 13 -15.98 2.84 -1.92
N GLY A 14 -14.84 2.38 -1.41
CA GLY A 14 -14.62 2.20 0.02
C GLY A 14 -14.78 3.49 0.81
N SER A 15 -14.21 4.59 0.32
CA SER A 15 -14.35 5.91 0.94
C SER A 15 -15.79 6.43 0.94
N THR A 16 -16.52 6.25 -0.16
CA THR A 16 -17.93 6.68 -0.23
C THR A 16 -18.82 5.87 0.72
N VAL A 17 -18.66 4.54 0.72
CA VAL A 17 -19.39 3.64 1.61
C VAL A 17 -19.03 3.93 3.07
N GLY A 18 -17.74 3.98 3.41
CA GLY A 18 -17.27 4.27 4.76
C GLY A 18 -17.77 5.62 5.28
N SER A 19 -17.75 6.67 4.44
CA SER A 19 -18.28 7.97 4.82
C SER A 19 -19.81 7.99 4.99
N TYR A 20 -20.56 7.11 4.33
CA TYR A 20 -21.99 6.97 4.57
C TYR A 20 -22.25 6.31 5.94
N PHE A 21 -21.39 5.38 6.36
CA PHE A 21 -21.45 4.70 7.65
C PHE A 21 -20.77 5.46 8.81
N LYS A 22 -20.36 6.72 8.62
CA LYS A 22 -19.61 7.58 9.58
C LYS A 22 -20.25 7.73 10.98
N LYS A 23 -21.49 7.31 11.18
CA LYS A 23 -22.20 7.30 12.49
C LYS A 23 -22.60 5.90 13.00
N GLY A 24 -22.31 4.83 12.26
CA GLY A 24 -22.84 3.49 12.53
C GLY A 24 -21.83 2.45 13.01
N ILE A 25 -20.52 2.68 12.83
CA ILE A 25 -19.50 1.65 13.12
C ILE A 25 -18.93 1.87 14.52
N LYS A 26 -19.13 0.88 15.41
CA LYS A 26 -18.51 0.88 16.74
C LYS A 26 -16.98 0.75 16.60
N PRO A 27 -16.19 1.40 17.47
CA PRO A 27 -14.72 1.33 17.41
C PRO A 27 -14.17 -0.10 17.47
N ALA A 28 -14.84 -1.01 18.18
CA ALA A 28 -14.48 -2.43 18.23
C ALA A 28 -14.49 -3.12 16.84
N TYR A 29 -15.39 -2.73 15.93
CA TYR A 29 -15.39 -3.29 14.57
C TYR A 29 -14.21 -2.78 13.75
N ASN A 30 -13.84 -1.50 13.89
CA ASN A 30 -12.68 -0.94 13.23
C ASN A 30 -11.39 -1.63 13.68
N GLU A 31 -11.25 -1.91 14.99
CA GLU A 31 -10.10 -2.61 15.54
C GLU A 31 -9.99 -4.05 15.01
N ILE A 32 -11.09 -4.81 15.00
CA ILE A 32 -11.12 -6.17 14.46
C ILE A 32 -10.79 -6.17 12.96
N LEU A 33 -11.33 -5.23 12.18
CA LEU A 33 -11.05 -5.13 10.76
C LEU A 33 -9.57 -4.80 10.50
N MET A 34 -8.99 -3.85 11.23
CA MET A 34 -7.57 -3.50 11.10
C MET A 34 -6.66 -4.67 11.49
N GLN A 35 -6.97 -5.40 12.56
CA GLN A 35 -6.23 -6.60 12.96
C GLN A 35 -6.33 -7.70 11.90
N ALA A 36 -7.53 -7.95 11.35
CA ALA A 36 -7.73 -8.91 10.28
C ALA A 36 -6.96 -8.53 9.00
N LEU A 37 -6.99 -7.25 8.62
CA LEU A 37 -6.24 -6.74 7.46
C LEU A 37 -4.72 -6.87 7.66
N GLY A 38 -4.21 -6.57 8.86
CA GLY A 38 -2.81 -6.79 9.21
C GLY A 38 -2.40 -8.26 9.11
N MET A 39 -3.24 -9.18 9.61
CA MET A 39 -3.02 -10.63 9.48
C MET A 39 -3.02 -11.09 8.02
N VAL A 40 -3.96 -10.59 7.19
CA VAL A 40 -4.00 -10.91 5.76
C VAL A 40 -2.76 -10.37 5.05
N ALA A 41 -2.36 -9.13 5.32
CA ALA A 41 -1.15 -8.55 4.73
C ALA A 41 0.09 -9.38 5.08
N MET A 42 0.24 -9.79 6.35
CA MET A 42 1.31 -10.68 6.80
C MET A 42 1.28 -12.01 6.04
N MET A 43 0.10 -12.62 5.89
CA MET A 43 -0.04 -13.92 5.22
C MET A 43 0.24 -13.83 3.71
N VAL A 44 -0.18 -12.74 3.06
CA VAL A 44 0.16 -12.47 1.66
C VAL A 44 1.67 -12.29 1.49
N GLY A 45 2.32 -11.60 2.41
CA GLY A 45 3.78 -11.45 2.41
C GLY A 45 4.52 -12.78 2.55
N ILE A 46 4.16 -13.57 3.57
CA ILE A 46 4.71 -14.93 3.76
C ILE A 46 4.49 -15.79 2.51
N ASN A 47 3.30 -15.73 1.92
CA ASN A 47 2.96 -16.49 0.72
C ASN A 47 3.85 -16.08 -0.47
N ALA A 48 4.08 -14.78 -0.66
CA ALA A 48 4.96 -14.27 -1.71
C ALA A 48 6.39 -14.81 -1.55
N VAL A 49 6.93 -14.80 -0.33
CA VAL A 49 8.27 -15.34 -0.01
C VAL A 49 8.33 -16.84 -0.25
N VAL A 50 7.39 -17.62 0.28
CA VAL A 50 7.39 -19.08 0.16
C VAL A 50 7.27 -19.54 -1.29
N GLN A 51 6.49 -18.84 -2.12
CA GLN A 51 6.34 -19.18 -3.54
C GLN A 51 7.57 -18.83 -4.39
N HIS A 52 8.33 -17.79 -4.01
CA HIS A 52 9.42 -17.27 -4.83
C HIS A 52 10.81 -17.65 -4.31
N MET A 53 10.99 -17.94 -3.01
CA MET A 53 12.25 -18.42 -2.44
C MET A 53 12.83 -19.65 -3.15
N PRO A 54 12.04 -20.70 -3.48
CA PRO A 54 12.57 -21.86 -4.19
C PRO A 54 13.11 -21.56 -5.60
N LYS A 55 12.73 -20.40 -6.17
CA LYS A 55 13.18 -19.93 -7.48
C LYS A 55 14.35 -18.95 -7.38
N SER A 56 14.75 -18.54 -6.16
CA SER A 56 15.88 -17.64 -5.93
C SER A 56 17.19 -18.37 -6.10
N HIS A 57 18.11 -17.72 -6.82
CA HIS A 57 19.46 -18.23 -7.02
C HIS A 57 20.43 -17.70 -5.93
N TYR A 58 20.01 -16.70 -5.14
CA TYR A 58 20.85 -16.02 -4.14
C TYR A 58 20.11 -15.67 -2.82
N PRO A 59 19.75 -16.65 -1.98
CA PRO A 59 19.06 -16.39 -0.70
C PRO A 59 19.83 -15.47 0.27
N VAL A 60 21.16 -15.37 0.13
CA VAL A 60 22.01 -14.50 0.96
C VAL A 60 21.77 -13.02 0.65
N LEU A 61 21.53 -12.66 -0.62
CA LEU A 61 21.24 -11.29 -1.04
C LEU A 61 19.95 -10.77 -0.39
N PHE A 62 18.95 -11.64 -0.25
CA PHE A 62 17.71 -11.35 0.46
C PHE A 62 17.95 -11.00 1.94
N ILE A 63 18.74 -11.81 2.66
CA ILE A 63 19.05 -11.57 4.09
C ILE A 63 19.77 -10.22 4.27
N VAL A 64 20.75 -9.94 3.42
CA VAL A 64 21.52 -8.68 3.47
C VAL A 64 20.62 -7.48 3.13
N SER A 65 19.78 -7.60 2.10
CA SER A 65 18.84 -6.55 1.70
C SER A 65 17.83 -6.22 2.79
N LEU A 66 17.31 -7.23 3.49
CA LEU A 66 16.41 -7.02 4.64
C LEU A 66 17.12 -6.35 5.81
N ALA A 67 18.33 -6.82 6.17
CA ALA A 67 19.09 -6.25 7.28
C ALA A 67 19.45 -4.78 7.03
N VAL A 68 20.01 -4.47 5.84
CA VAL A 68 20.39 -3.11 5.47
C VAL A 68 19.16 -2.24 5.25
N GLY A 69 18.14 -2.75 4.56
CA GLY A 69 16.90 -2.04 4.29
C GLY A 69 16.14 -1.68 5.57
N GLY A 70 16.06 -2.60 6.53
CA GLY A 70 15.42 -2.35 7.83
C GLY A 70 16.16 -1.29 8.65
N LEU A 71 17.49 -1.34 8.69
CA LEU A 71 18.30 -0.33 9.38
C LEU A 71 18.18 1.05 8.72
N LEU A 72 18.23 1.12 7.39
CA LEU A 72 18.06 2.36 6.64
C LEU A 72 16.64 2.91 6.78
N GLY A 73 15.62 2.05 6.73
CA GLY A 73 14.22 2.42 6.93
C GLY A 73 14.00 3.03 8.31
N GLN A 74 14.52 2.38 9.36
CA GLN A 74 14.45 2.90 10.73
C GLN A 74 15.20 4.23 10.89
N TRP A 75 16.32 4.42 10.20
CA TRP A 75 17.09 5.66 10.26
C TRP A 75 16.40 6.81 9.53
N LEU A 76 15.75 6.53 8.40
CA LEU A 76 15.06 7.54 7.60
C LEU A 76 13.71 7.96 8.19
N ASP A 77 13.03 7.06 8.91
CA ASP A 77 11.78 7.31 9.65
C ASP A 77 10.79 8.18 8.82
N LEU A 78 10.46 7.69 7.62
CA LEU A 78 9.67 8.45 6.64
C LEU A 78 8.28 8.80 7.18
N GLU A 79 7.73 7.93 8.02
CA GLU A 79 6.43 8.14 8.68
C GLU A 79 6.45 9.42 9.52
N LYS A 80 7.43 9.59 10.43
CA LYS A 80 7.55 10.82 11.22
C LYS A 80 7.80 12.06 10.38
N HIS A 81 8.58 11.96 9.32
CA HIS A 81 8.84 13.10 8.43
C HIS A 81 7.57 13.51 7.68
N PHE A 82 6.78 12.53 7.23
CA PHE A 82 5.53 12.77 6.53
C PHE A 82 4.46 13.33 7.48
N ASP A 83 4.33 12.79 8.70
CA ASP A 83 3.44 13.31 9.73
C ASP A 83 3.79 14.75 10.12
N ASN A 84 5.07 15.07 10.26
CA ASN A 84 5.53 16.43 10.55
C ASN A 84 5.23 17.41 9.40
N LEU A 85 5.34 16.97 8.15
CA LEU A 85 4.95 17.76 6.98
C LEU A 85 3.44 18.00 6.99
N VAL A 86 2.65 16.96 7.19
CA VAL A 86 1.19 17.01 7.22
C VAL A 86 0.71 17.91 8.35
N ASN A 87 1.32 17.81 9.55
CA ASN A 87 1.02 18.67 10.70
C ASN A 87 1.41 20.13 10.46
N LYS A 88 2.48 20.41 9.71
CA LYS A 88 2.84 21.79 9.31
C LYS A 88 1.85 22.39 8.30
N PHE A 89 1.31 21.57 7.39
CA PHE A 89 0.33 22.02 6.40
C PHE A 89 -1.12 22.01 6.92
N SER A 90 -1.37 21.30 8.02
CA SER A 90 -2.69 21.22 8.66
C SER A 90 -2.84 22.33 9.68
N LYS A 91 -3.50 23.42 9.30
CA LYS A 91 -4.00 24.39 10.30
C LYS A 91 -5.00 23.67 11.21
N PRO A 92 -4.88 23.78 12.54
CA PRO A 92 -5.83 23.15 13.46
C PRO A 92 -7.23 23.72 13.19
N LYS A 93 -8.13 22.90 12.66
CA LYS A 93 -9.56 23.20 12.66
C LYS A 93 -10.13 22.72 13.99
N ALA A 94 -11.01 23.52 14.57
CA ALA A 94 -11.56 23.37 15.93
C ALA A 94 -12.42 22.11 16.17
N ASP A 95 -12.64 21.26 15.16
CA ASP A 95 -13.24 19.94 15.32
C ASP A 95 -12.12 18.90 15.28
N GLY A 96 -11.86 18.23 16.40
CA GLY A 96 -10.73 17.31 16.64
C GLY A 96 -10.69 16.03 15.78
N ASN A 97 -10.93 16.13 14.48
CA ASN A 97 -10.82 15.07 13.49
C ASN A 97 -9.85 15.52 12.39
N ASN A 98 -8.55 15.29 12.60
CA ASN A 98 -7.50 15.67 11.65
C ASN A 98 -7.60 14.79 10.38
N LEU A 99 -8.45 15.22 9.45
CA LEU A 99 -8.59 14.61 8.13
C LEU A 99 -7.25 14.48 7.41
N ALA A 100 -6.34 15.43 7.62
CA ALA A 100 -5.02 15.42 7.04
C ALA A 100 -4.12 14.31 7.61
N GLU A 101 -4.19 14.08 8.92
CA GLU A 101 -3.46 12.99 9.59
C GLU A 101 -4.00 11.63 9.12
N GLY A 102 -5.33 11.46 9.08
CA GLY A 102 -5.95 10.25 8.52
C GLY A 102 -5.61 10.02 7.04
N LEU A 103 -5.58 11.08 6.23
CA LEU A 103 -5.15 11.03 4.83
C LEU A 103 -3.68 10.61 4.73
N ALA A 104 -2.82 11.14 5.59
CA ALA A 104 -1.41 10.81 5.61
C ALA A 104 -1.18 9.34 5.95
N THR A 105 -1.81 8.85 7.01
CA THR A 105 -1.78 7.43 7.38
C THR A 105 -2.28 6.55 6.23
N ALA A 106 -3.39 6.91 5.57
CA ALA A 106 -3.89 6.14 4.43
C ALA A 106 -2.91 6.11 3.25
N VAL A 107 -2.32 7.25 2.89
CA VAL A 107 -1.34 7.30 1.80
C VAL A 107 -0.11 6.47 2.13
N LEU A 108 0.38 6.52 3.38
CA LEU A 108 1.50 5.68 3.82
C LEU A 108 1.13 4.19 3.75
N LEU A 109 -0.04 3.81 4.28
CA LEU A 109 -0.52 2.42 4.24
C LEU A 109 -0.68 1.90 2.80
N TYR A 110 -1.27 2.69 1.90
CA TYR A 110 -1.56 2.25 0.53
C TYR A 110 -0.35 2.28 -0.39
N CYS A 111 0.59 3.20 -0.19
CA CYS A 111 1.73 3.39 -1.08
C CYS A 111 2.97 2.60 -0.65
N ILE A 112 3.22 2.45 0.66
CA ILE A 112 4.43 1.78 1.17
C ILE A 112 4.25 0.25 1.17
N GLY A 113 3.02 -0.24 1.03
CA GLY A 113 2.76 -1.66 0.86
C GLY A 113 3.53 -2.25 -0.33
N SER A 114 4.17 -3.38 -0.12
CA SER A 114 5.00 -4.02 -1.13
C SER A 114 4.23 -4.43 -2.39
N LEU A 115 2.97 -4.81 -2.24
CA LEU A 115 2.05 -5.07 -3.34
C LEU A 115 1.79 -3.83 -4.21
N SER A 116 1.89 -2.63 -3.62
CA SER A 116 1.74 -1.35 -4.32
C SER A 116 2.94 -1.06 -5.23
N ILE A 117 4.10 -1.63 -4.94
CA ILE A 117 5.32 -1.52 -5.74
C ILE A 117 5.45 -2.70 -6.72
N LEU A 118 5.36 -3.93 -6.20
CA LEU A 118 5.51 -5.16 -6.98
C LEU A 118 4.34 -5.38 -7.95
N GLY A 119 3.13 -4.98 -7.56
CA GLY A 119 1.95 -5.10 -8.40
C GLY A 119 2.14 -4.43 -9.76
N PRO A 120 2.33 -3.09 -9.82
CA PRO A 120 2.54 -2.38 -11.09
C PRO A 120 3.65 -2.97 -11.95
N ILE A 121 4.76 -3.43 -11.35
CA ILE A 121 5.87 -4.07 -12.06
C ILE A 121 5.42 -5.39 -12.70
N GLN A 122 4.77 -6.26 -11.91
CA GLN A 122 4.27 -7.56 -12.37
C GLN A 122 3.19 -7.41 -13.46
N ALA A 123 2.33 -6.40 -13.31
CA ALA A 123 1.29 -6.06 -14.28
C ALA A 123 1.85 -5.49 -15.60
N ALA A 124 2.99 -4.80 -15.55
CA ALA A 124 3.66 -4.26 -16.73
C ALA A 124 4.40 -5.36 -17.50
N LEU A 125 5.13 -6.22 -16.79
CA LEU A 125 6.04 -7.19 -17.39
C LEU A 125 5.37 -8.53 -17.73
N ASN A 126 4.56 -9.06 -16.80
CA ASN A 126 3.96 -10.39 -16.92
C ASN A 126 2.46 -10.36 -17.25
N LYS A 127 1.87 -9.16 -17.34
CA LYS A 127 0.40 -8.95 -17.46
C LYS A 127 -0.41 -9.67 -16.38
N ASP A 128 0.22 -9.93 -15.23
CA ASP A 128 -0.43 -10.54 -14.07
C ASP A 128 -0.87 -9.44 -13.11
N TYR A 129 -2.18 -9.39 -12.88
CA TYR A 129 -2.84 -8.36 -12.07
C TYR A 129 -3.20 -8.86 -10.67
N THR A 130 -2.86 -10.11 -10.33
CA THR A 130 -3.25 -10.75 -9.06
C THR A 130 -2.82 -9.92 -7.86
N PHE A 131 -1.58 -9.41 -7.85
CA PHE A 131 -1.10 -8.57 -6.76
C PHE A 131 -1.85 -7.23 -6.63
N LEU A 132 -2.22 -6.57 -7.75
CA LEU A 132 -2.99 -5.33 -7.66
C LEU A 132 -4.44 -5.58 -7.26
N PHE A 133 -5.04 -6.70 -7.65
CA PHE A 133 -6.40 -7.04 -7.22
C PHE A 133 -6.45 -7.36 -5.73
N THR A 134 -5.47 -8.11 -5.22
CA THR A 134 -5.32 -8.34 -3.77
C THR A 134 -5.12 -7.02 -3.04
N ASN A 135 -4.22 -6.17 -3.53
CA ASN A 135 -3.98 -4.85 -2.93
C ASN A 135 -5.24 -3.97 -2.95
N GLY A 136 -5.97 -3.95 -4.07
CA GLY A 136 -7.20 -3.19 -4.20
C GLY A 136 -8.31 -3.61 -3.24
N MET A 137 -8.39 -4.90 -2.90
CA MET A 137 -9.31 -5.38 -1.87
C MET A 137 -8.88 -4.92 -0.46
N LEU A 138 -7.58 -4.99 -0.14
CA LEU A 138 -7.04 -4.52 1.13
C LEU A 138 -7.24 -3.01 1.30
N ASP A 139 -6.85 -2.24 0.29
CA ASP A 139 -6.99 -0.78 0.24
C ASP A 139 -8.47 -0.36 0.26
N GLY A 140 -9.36 -1.12 -0.40
CA GLY A 140 -10.80 -0.88 -0.36
C GLY A 140 -11.39 -1.03 1.04
N ILE A 141 -11.10 -2.14 1.74
CA ILE A 141 -11.62 -2.40 3.09
C ILE A 141 -11.03 -1.41 4.10
N THR A 142 -9.72 -1.17 4.06
CA THR A 142 -9.06 -0.15 4.89
C THR A 142 -9.63 1.25 4.62
N SER A 143 -9.97 1.57 3.37
CA SER A 143 -10.60 2.86 3.01
C SER A 143 -12.00 3.00 3.59
N ILE A 144 -12.80 1.93 3.67
CA ILE A 144 -14.08 1.93 4.39
C ILE A 144 -13.87 2.28 5.87
N VAL A 145 -12.91 1.61 6.51
CA VAL A 145 -12.60 1.81 7.93
C VAL A 145 -12.14 3.25 8.18
N LEU A 146 -11.15 3.73 7.41
CA LEU A 146 -10.60 5.08 7.58
C LEU A 146 -11.63 6.16 7.22
N ALA A 147 -12.44 5.98 6.18
CA ALA A 147 -13.49 6.93 5.82
C ALA A 147 -14.66 6.95 6.81
N SER A 148 -14.90 5.85 7.54
CA SER A 148 -15.89 5.86 8.64
C SER A 148 -15.45 6.74 9.81
N THR A 149 -14.13 6.94 9.99
CA THR A 149 -13.57 7.81 11.03
C THR A 149 -13.34 9.23 10.52
N PHE A 150 -12.65 9.38 9.38
CA PHE A 150 -12.20 10.67 8.86
C PHE A 150 -13.19 11.30 7.85
N GLY A 151 -14.11 10.50 7.29
CA GLY A 151 -15.13 10.95 6.32
C GLY A 151 -14.68 10.89 4.86
N ILE A 152 -15.45 11.55 3.99
CA ILE A 152 -15.30 11.47 2.53
C ILE A 152 -13.96 12.01 1.99
N GLY A 153 -13.22 12.78 2.80
CA GLY A 153 -11.90 13.30 2.42
C GLY A 153 -10.87 12.21 2.13
N MET A 154 -11.10 10.98 2.60
CA MET A 154 -10.25 9.82 2.31
C MET A 154 -10.18 9.48 0.82
N ALA A 155 -11.17 9.89 0.02
CA ALA A 155 -11.15 9.70 -1.43
C ALA A 155 -9.94 10.37 -2.11
N LEU A 156 -9.36 11.41 -1.50
CA LEU A 156 -8.15 12.07 -2.01
C LEU A 156 -6.92 11.13 -1.99
N ALA A 157 -6.89 10.13 -1.10
CA ALA A 157 -5.81 9.14 -1.07
C ALA A 157 -5.76 8.31 -2.37
N ALA A 158 -6.89 8.14 -3.06
CA ALA A 158 -6.96 7.46 -4.34
C ALA A 158 -6.10 8.15 -5.42
N VAL A 159 -5.99 9.48 -5.38
CA VAL A 159 -5.14 10.25 -6.31
C VAL A 159 -3.66 10.00 -6.03
N ALA A 160 -3.27 9.97 -4.75
CA ALA A 160 -1.90 9.67 -4.35
C ALA A 160 -1.49 8.25 -4.80
N VAL A 161 -2.36 7.26 -4.60
CA VAL A 161 -2.14 5.87 -5.04
C VAL A 161 -2.07 5.79 -6.57
N LEU A 162 -2.93 6.50 -7.29
CA LEU A 162 -2.89 6.54 -8.76
C LEU A 162 -1.55 7.09 -9.26
N CYS A 163 -1.07 8.19 -8.68
CA CYS A 163 0.22 8.76 -9.02
C CYS A 163 1.37 7.80 -8.69
N TRP A 164 1.34 7.17 -7.52
CA TRP A 164 2.36 6.24 -7.07
C TRP A 164 2.42 5.00 -7.97
N GLN A 165 1.35 4.21 -8.00
CA GLN A 165 1.28 2.97 -8.77
C GLN A 165 1.39 3.24 -10.28
N GLY A 166 0.83 4.35 -10.77
CA GLY A 166 0.92 4.77 -12.16
C GLY A 166 2.34 5.12 -12.60
N SER A 167 3.09 5.86 -11.76
CA SER A 167 4.49 6.19 -12.06
C SER A 167 5.37 4.93 -12.12
N ILE A 168 5.20 4.01 -11.16
CA ILE A 168 5.95 2.73 -11.14
C ILE A 168 5.60 1.89 -12.36
N TYR A 169 4.31 1.80 -12.74
CA TYR A 169 3.87 1.07 -13.93
C TYR A 169 4.54 1.61 -15.21
N LEU A 170 4.60 2.93 -15.38
CA LEU A 170 5.21 3.57 -16.54
C LEU A 170 6.72 3.34 -16.59
N ILE A 171 7.40 3.46 -15.45
CA ILE A 171 8.84 3.18 -15.34
C ILE A 171 9.13 1.71 -15.68
N ALA A 172 8.33 0.78 -15.16
CA ALA A 172 8.47 -0.64 -15.45
C ALA A 172 8.28 -0.95 -16.94
N MET A 173 7.35 -0.27 -17.61
CA MET A 173 7.12 -0.41 -19.05
C MET A 173 8.29 0.13 -19.88
N LEU A 174 8.90 1.25 -19.46
CA LEU A 174 10.09 1.80 -20.12
C LEU A 174 11.33 0.91 -19.93
N LEU A 175 11.45 0.27 -18.77
CA LEU A 175 12.58 -0.60 -18.41
C LEU A 175 12.36 -2.08 -18.76
N GLN A 176 11.26 -2.43 -19.43
CA GLN A 176 10.92 -3.81 -19.83
C GLN A 176 12.09 -4.56 -20.47
N ASN A 177 12.87 -3.90 -21.33
CA ASN A 177 13.97 -4.53 -22.04
C ASN A 177 15.24 -4.73 -21.18
N SER A 178 15.33 -4.07 -20.02
CA SER A 178 16.46 -4.16 -19.10
C SER A 178 16.17 -5.00 -17.85
N ILE A 179 14.89 -5.25 -17.55
CA ILE A 179 14.48 -6.04 -16.38
C ILE A 179 14.49 -7.53 -16.71
N ASN A 180 15.44 -8.26 -16.15
CA ASN A 180 15.52 -9.72 -16.25
C ASN A 180 14.56 -10.40 -15.25
N THR A 181 13.97 -11.53 -15.62
CA THR A 181 13.06 -12.34 -14.79
C THR A 181 13.67 -12.72 -13.42
N ASN A 182 14.99 -12.93 -13.37
CA ASN A 182 15.70 -13.19 -12.12
C ASN A 182 15.62 -11.99 -11.16
N MET A 183 15.73 -10.76 -11.68
CA MET A 183 15.65 -9.54 -10.88
C MET A 183 14.24 -9.33 -10.30
N ILE A 184 13.20 -9.64 -11.08
CA ILE A 184 11.80 -9.60 -10.60
C ILE A 184 11.58 -10.60 -9.47
N THR A 185 12.16 -11.80 -9.59
CA THR A 185 12.05 -12.84 -8.56
C THR A 185 12.67 -12.37 -7.25
N GLU A 186 13.90 -11.84 -7.30
CA GLU A 186 14.57 -11.29 -6.11
C GLU A 186 13.82 -10.09 -5.52
N LEU A 187 13.34 -9.16 -6.36
CA LEU A 187 12.50 -8.04 -5.92
C LEU A 187 11.22 -8.50 -5.22
N THR A 188 10.57 -9.54 -5.74
CA THR A 188 9.34 -10.09 -5.18
C THR A 188 9.57 -10.77 -3.84
N ILE A 189 10.74 -11.38 -3.64
CA ILE A 189 11.11 -12.00 -2.36
C ILE A 189 11.41 -10.92 -1.33
N VAL A 190 12.24 -9.92 -1.69
CA VAL A 190 12.58 -8.80 -0.79
C VAL A 190 11.34 -7.99 -0.42
N GLY A 191 10.49 -7.66 -1.40
CA GLY A 191 9.22 -6.99 -1.15
C GLY A 191 8.15 -7.92 -0.56
N GLY A 192 8.37 -9.23 -0.44
CA GLY A 192 7.40 -10.10 0.24
C GLY A 192 7.28 -9.82 1.74
N PHE A 193 8.22 -9.08 2.33
CA PHE A 193 8.23 -8.70 3.75
C PHE A 193 8.05 -7.19 3.91
#